data_AF-A0A9X1HLE2-F1
#
_entry.id   AF-A0A9X1HLE2-F1
#
_cell.length_a   1.000
_cell.length_b   1.000
_cell.length_c   1.000
_cell.angle_alpha   90.00
_cell.angle_beta   90.00
_cell.angle_gamma   90.00
#
_symmetry.space_group_name_H-M   'P 1'
#
loop_
_entity.id
_entity.type
_entity.pdbx_description
1 polymer ?
#
loop_
_entity_poly.entity_id
_entity_poly.type
_entity_poly.pdbx_seq_one_letter_code
_entity_poly.pdbx_strand_id
1 'polypeptide(L)'
;MRTGFSIIMIIHGLIHLLGFIKAFDITPVAQLKREISPQNGFFWGLAVVLFILAAVLCILKNDIWWIVATFAVLTSQILIFQQWGDARFGTIANLVILIGIVYGLANWSFQHTSISVTQEKIISDARGGKLLTIPETLPASVKQWLVFSNIAGTVVPATVEVDQAGQMKISESGDWMPFSSHQVFSIEPPGFIWSADVGNSLMNFRGRDLFSGGDGEMLIKVYGIYPAVHATGDQMNQATAIRFLSEIIWLPWAAVQNYISWEEIDDQKVKASFHWNDTGGFGIFTFDEMGRPVKFEAKRYYQRDQGASLENWVVDIDPQSYEAFSGVLIPTRASVSWELESGLWNWLQLEITDVVFQENVEKLN
;
A
#
# COMPACT_ATOMS: atom_id res chain seq x y z
N MET A 1 -8.71 16.80 -7.78
CA MET A 1 -8.72 16.26 -9.17
C MET A 1 -10.01 15.53 -9.53
N ARG A 2 -10.50 14.56 -8.73
CA ARG A 2 -11.71 13.76 -9.06
C ARG A 2 -12.97 14.59 -9.35
N THR A 3 -13.25 15.62 -8.56
CA THR A 3 -14.41 16.52 -8.79
C THR A 3 -14.33 17.23 -10.15
N GLY A 4 -13.16 17.81 -10.47
CA GLY A 4 -12.94 18.47 -11.76
C GLY A 4 -13.07 17.50 -12.94
N PHE A 5 -12.49 16.30 -12.82
CA PHE A 5 -12.62 15.25 -13.83
C PHE A 5 -14.07 14.76 -14.00
N SER A 6 -14.83 14.64 -12.90
CA SER A 6 -16.24 14.25 -12.94
C SER A 6 -17.12 15.31 -13.60
N ILE A 7 -16.81 16.59 -13.39
CA ILE A 7 -17.49 17.70 -14.10
C ILE A 7 -17.30 17.58 -15.61
N ILE A 8 -16.09 17.23 -16.08
CA ILE A 8 -15.82 17.02 -17.52
C ILE A 8 -16.72 15.90 -18.07
N MET A 9 -16.80 14.76 -17.38
CA MET A 9 -17.68 13.65 -17.79
C MET A 9 -19.16 14.07 -17.81
N ILE A 10 -19.64 14.79 -16.80
CA ILE A 10 -21.03 15.26 -16.72
C ILE A 10 -21.34 16.22 -17.87
N ILE A 11 -20.50 17.25 -18.08
CA ILE A 11 -20.71 18.23 -19.16
C ILE A 11 -20.70 17.53 -20.52
N HIS A 12 -19.72 16.67 -20.77
CA HIS A 12 -19.64 15.94 -22.03
C HIS A 12 -20.84 15.01 -22.23
N GLY A 13 -21.27 14.30 -21.18
CA GLY A 13 -22.49 13.50 -21.17
C GLY A 13 -23.73 14.32 -21.50
N LEU A 14 -23.91 15.49 -20.89
CA LEU A 14 -25.06 16.37 -21.15
C LEU A 14 -25.09 16.90 -22.59
N ILE A 15 -23.95 17.08 -23.25
CA ILE A 15 -23.90 17.44 -24.68
C ILE A 15 -24.54 16.35 -25.54
N HIS A 16 -24.41 15.06 -25.16
CA HIS A 16 -25.06 13.98 -25.88
C HIS A 16 -26.60 14.00 -25.77
N LEU A 17 -27.18 14.73 -24.82
CA LEU A 17 -28.64 14.88 -24.72
C LEU A 17 -29.23 15.53 -25.98
N LEU A 18 -28.47 16.39 -26.68
CA LEU A 18 -28.89 17.03 -27.92
C LEU A 18 -29.21 16.02 -29.03
N GLY A 19 -28.44 14.94 -29.14
CA GLY A 19 -28.69 13.89 -30.13
C GLY A 19 -29.92 13.04 -29.80
N PHE A 20 -30.19 12.82 -28.51
CA PHE A 20 -31.42 12.17 -28.05
C PHE A 20 -32.65 13.03 -28.35
N ILE A 21 -32.63 14.31 -27.95
CA ILE A 21 -33.72 15.28 -28.20
C ILE A 21 -34.03 15.36 -29.69
N LYS A 22 -33.00 15.40 -30.54
CA LYS A 22 -33.17 15.45 -31.99
C LYS A 22 -33.79 14.16 -32.55
N ALA A 23 -33.35 12.99 -32.12
CA ALA A 23 -33.81 11.71 -32.68
C ALA A 23 -35.28 11.37 -32.40
N PHE A 24 -35.85 11.99 -31.36
CA PHE A 24 -37.25 11.82 -30.96
C PHE A 24 -38.10 13.08 -31.22
N ASP A 25 -37.59 14.02 -32.02
CA ASP A 25 -38.27 15.27 -32.43
C ASP A 25 -38.87 16.07 -31.26
N ILE A 26 -38.23 16.05 -30.09
CA ILE A 26 -38.73 16.71 -28.88
C ILE A 26 -38.74 18.24 -29.07
N THR A 27 -37.67 18.81 -29.64
CA THR A 27 -37.51 20.25 -29.94
C THR A 27 -36.44 20.41 -31.02
N PRO A 28 -36.50 21.44 -31.89
CA PRO A 28 -35.47 21.68 -32.91
C PRO A 28 -34.06 21.85 -32.33
N VAL A 29 -33.10 21.07 -32.84
CA VAL A 29 -31.68 21.12 -32.44
C VAL A 29 -30.83 21.58 -33.64
N ALA A 30 -30.50 22.86 -33.70
CA ALA A 30 -29.79 23.48 -34.82
C ALA A 30 -28.29 23.08 -34.90
N GLN A 31 -27.72 22.60 -33.79
CA GLN A 31 -26.32 22.24 -33.65
C GLN A 31 -25.95 20.94 -34.38
N LEU A 32 -26.93 20.04 -34.59
CA LEU A 32 -26.76 18.80 -35.32
C LEU A 32 -27.52 18.93 -36.63
N LYS A 33 -26.85 18.85 -37.78
CA LYS A 33 -27.47 19.08 -39.09
C LYS A 33 -28.01 17.82 -39.70
N ARG A 34 -27.27 16.70 -39.62
CA ARG A 34 -27.75 15.41 -40.15
C ARG A 34 -28.86 14.84 -39.27
N GLU A 35 -29.75 14.08 -39.88
CA GLU A 35 -30.79 13.34 -39.16
C GLU A 35 -30.17 12.26 -38.27
N ILE A 36 -30.91 11.90 -37.22
CA ILE A 36 -30.52 10.87 -36.25
C ILE A 36 -31.70 9.91 -36.14
N SER A 37 -31.48 8.64 -36.46
CA SER A 37 -32.52 7.61 -36.33
C SER A 37 -32.89 7.40 -34.86
N PRO A 38 -34.11 6.92 -34.53
CA PRO A 38 -34.50 6.61 -33.15
C PRO A 38 -33.55 5.62 -32.46
N GLN A 39 -33.02 4.64 -33.20
CA GLN A 39 -32.02 3.69 -32.70
C GLN A 39 -30.74 4.40 -32.26
N ASN A 40 -30.21 5.29 -33.09
CA ASN A 40 -29.04 6.08 -32.72
C ASN A 40 -29.40 7.04 -31.56
N GLY A 41 -30.60 7.62 -31.57
CA GLY A 41 -31.15 8.42 -30.47
C GLY A 41 -31.08 7.74 -29.12
N PHE A 42 -31.46 6.46 -29.05
CA PHE A 42 -31.30 5.66 -27.84
C PHE A 42 -29.83 5.60 -27.39
N PHE A 43 -28.88 5.36 -28.30
CA PHE A 43 -27.45 5.34 -27.95
C PHE A 43 -26.91 6.71 -27.51
N TRP A 44 -27.44 7.82 -28.05
CA TRP A 44 -27.16 9.17 -27.54
C TRP A 44 -27.62 9.30 -26.08
N GLY A 45 -28.82 8.82 -25.74
CA GLY A 45 -29.32 8.78 -24.36
C GLY A 45 -28.50 7.85 -23.45
N LEU A 46 -28.09 6.68 -23.97
CA LEU A 46 -27.22 5.75 -23.24
C LEU A 46 -25.86 6.39 -22.90
N ALA A 47 -25.27 7.13 -23.83
CA ALA A 47 -24.02 7.86 -23.57
C ALA A 47 -24.17 8.85 -22.39
N VAL A 48 -25.29 9.59 -22.32
CA VAL A 48 -25.62 10.48 -21.19
C VAL A 48 -25.60 9.70 -19.87
N VAL A 49 -26.34 8.59 -19.81
CA VAL A 49 -26.46 7.77 -18.60
C VAL A 49 -25.10 7.20 -18.18
N LEU A 50 -24.32 6.67 -19.13
CA LEU A 50 -23.01 6.10 -18.85
C LEU A 50 -22.02 7.15 -18.32
N PHE A 51 -21.97 8.35 -18.90
CA PHE A 51 -21.09 9.41 -18.40
C PHE A 51 -21.50 9.91 -17.02
N ILE A 52 -22.80 10.07 -16.76
CA ILE A 52 -23.29 10.47 -15.43
C ILE A 52 -22.98 9.39 -14.40
N LEU A 53 -23.24 8.11 -14.72
CA LEU A 53 -22.94 6.99 -13.83
C LEU A 53 -21.44 6.90 -13.55
N ALA A 54 -20.59 7.00 -14.56
CA ALA A 54 -19.14 7.03 -14.39
C ALA A 54 -18.67 8.18 -13.49
N ALA A 55 -19.26 9.37 -13.65
CA ALA A 55 -18.96 10.52 -12.80
C ALA A 55 -19.37 10.30 -11.34
N VAL A 56 -20.57 9.77 -11.10
CA VAL A 56 -21.04 9.44 -9.75
C VAL A 56 -20.14 8.40 -9.10
N LEU A 57 -19.81 7.31 -9.80
CA LEU A 57 -18.90 6.28 -9.30
C LEU A 57 -17.50 6.83 -9.00
N CYS A 58 -16.98 7.72 -9.84
CA CYS A 58 -15.68 8.37 -9.62
C CYS A 58 -15.67 9.24 -8.35
N ILE A 59 -16.76 9.99 -8.11
CA ILE A 59 -16.95 10.81 -6.89
C ILE A 59 -17.05 9.91 -5.65
N LEU A 60 -17.79 8.80 -5.74
CA LEU A 60 -17.97 7.82 -4.67
C LEU A 60 -16.74 6.93 -4.44
N LYS A 61 -15.65 7.13 -5.18
CA LYS A 61 -14.42 6.32 -5.12
C LYS A 61 -14.64 4.83 -5.38
N ASN A 62 -15.67 4.46 -6.15
CA ASN A 62 -15.91 3.08 -6.51
C ASN A 62 -15.02 2.68 -7.70
N ASP A 63 -14.24 1.61 -7.57
CA ASP A 63 -13.22 1.20 -8.54
C ASP A 63 -13.74 0.82 -9.92
N ILE A 64 -15.04 0.56 -10.09
CA ILE A 64 -15.63 0.21 -11.41
C ILE A 64 -15.83 1.43 -12.32
N TRP A 65 -15.61 2.66 -11.83
CA TRP A 65 -15.90 3.89 -12.58
C TRP A 65 -15.20 3.94 -13.94
N TRP A 66 -13.95 3.46 -14.03
CA TRP A 66 -13.15 3.52 -15.26
C TRP A 66 -13.67 2.55 -16.32
N ILE A 67 -14.28 1.43 -15.90
CA ILE A 67 -14.94 0.47 -16.78
C ILE A 67 -16.17 1.12 -17.40
N VAL A 68 -17.03 1.73 -16.58
CA VAL A 68 -18.22 2.45 -17.06
C VAL A 68 -17.83 3.60 -17.99
N ALA A 69 -16.81 4.38 -17.63
CA ALA A 69 -16.28 5.46 -18.46
C ALA A 69 -15.73 4.94 -19.81
N THR A 70 -15.13 3.75 -19.84
CA THR A 70 -14.65 3.11 -21.08
C THR A 70 -15.82 2.85 -22.02
N PHE A 71 -16.90 2.24 -21.54
CA PHE A 71 -18.11 2.05 -22.35
C PHE A 71 -18.75 3.37 -22.78
N ALA A 72 -18.73 4.39 -21.92
CA ALA A 72 -19.21 5.73 -22.26
C ALA A 72 -18.41 6.34 -23.42
N VAL A 73 -17.08 6.32 -23.34
CA VAL A 73 -16.17 6.85 -24.38
C VAL A 73 -16.30 6.09 -25.69
N LEU A 74 -16.39 4.76 -25.66
CA LEU A 74 -16.59 3.95 -26.86
C LEU A 74 -17.92 4.28 -27.55
N THR A 75 -19.01 4.35 -26.78
CA THR A 75 -20.34 4.72 -27.30
C THR A 75 -20.31 6.15 -27.89
N SER A 76 -19.77 7.09 -27.13
CA SER A 76 -19.57 8.49 -27.52
C SER A 76 -18.80 8.61 -28.83
N GLN A 77 -17.66 7.92 -28.96
CA GLN A 77 -16.79 8.03 -30.12
C GLN A 77 -17.44 7.46 -31.39
N ILE A 78 -18.19 6.37 -31.28
CA ILE A 78 -18.98 5.82 -32.40
C ILE A 78 -20.00 6.85 -32.90
N LEU A 79 -20.75 7.48 -31.99
CA LEU A 79 -21.74 8.51 -32.33
C LEU A 79 -21.09 9.76 -32.96
N ILE A 80 -19.93 10.17 -32.46
CA ILE A 80 -19.16 11.30 -33.02
C ILE A 80 -18.72 10.99 -34.45
N PHE A 81 -18.27 9.78 -34.76
CA PHE A 81 -17.89 9.43 -36.14
C PHE A 81 -19.10 9.46 -37.09
N GLN A 82 -20.28 9.02 -36.64
CA GLN A 82 -21.51 9.12 -37.44
C GLN A 82 -21.91 10.59 -37.70
N GLN A 83 -21.66 11.48 -36.74
CA GLN A 83 -21.99 12.91 -36.78
C GLN A 83 -20.76 13.83 -36.91
N TRP A 84 -19.72 13.37 -37.63
CA TRP A 84 -18.40 14.01 -37.61
C TRP A 84 -18.39 15.52 -37.89
N GLY A 85 -19.16 15.96 -38.88
CA GLY A 85 -19.21 17.37 -39.29
C GLY A 85 -19.60 18.32 -38.15
N ASP A 86 -20.52 17.88 -37.29
CA ASP A 86 -21.08 18.70 -36.22
C ASP A 86 -20.47 18.37 -34.84
N ALA A 87 -19.97 17.14 -34.64
CA ALA A 87 -19.59 16.62 -33.33
C ALA A 87 -18.08 16.37 -33.11
N ARG A 88 -17.22 16.59 -34.12
CA ARG A 88 -15.78 16.23 -34.05
C ARG A 88 -15.03 16.72 -32.81
N PHE A 89 -15.38 17.90 -32.28
CA PHE A 89 -14.74 18.48 -31.09
C PHE A 89 -15.01 17.67 -29.82
N GLY A 90 -16.09 16.89 -29.77
CA GLY A 90 -16.34 15.92 -28.70
C GLY A 90 -15.24 14.87 -28.56
N THR A 91 -14.47 14.60 -29.63
CA THR A 91 -13.30 13.72 -29.57
C THR A 91 -12.26 14.24 -28.58
N ILE A 92 -12.11 15.56 -28.44
CA ILE A 92 -11.15 16.16 -27.49
C ILE A 92 -11.56 15.80 -26.05
N ALA A 93 -12.85 15.90 -25.73
CA ALA A 93 -13.36 15.50 -24.42
C ALA A 93 -13.16 13.99 -24.18
N ASN A 94 -13.43 13.14 -25.18
CA ASN A 94 -13.14 11.70 -25.08
C ASN A 94 -11.66 11.42 -24.83
N LEU A 95 -10.72 12.15 -25.46
CA LEU A 95 -9.29 11.99 -25.22
C LEU A 95 -8.88 12.37 -23.79
N VAL A 96 -9.44 13.46 -23.25
CA VAL A 96 -9.21 13.85 -21.85
C VAL A 96 -9.76 12.79 -20.89
N ILE A 97 -10.96 12.27 -21.15
CA ILE A 97 -11.57 11.20 -20.34
C ILE A 97 -10.76 9.92 -20.46
N LEU A 98 -10.22 9.61 -21.65
CA LEU A 98 -9.36 8.45 -21.88
C LEU A 98 -8.08 8.48 -21.05
N ILE A 99 -7.43 9.64 -20.90
CA ILE A 99 -6.28 9.79 -20.00
C ILE A 99 -6.67 9.43 -18.56
N GLY A 100 -7.84 9.90 -18.11
CA GLY A 100 -8.39 9.53 -16.81
C GLY A 100 -8.66 8.03 -16.69
N ILE A 101 -9.24 7.39 -17.71
CA ILE A 101 -9.47 5.94 -17.76
C ILE A 101 -8.16 5.17 -17.62
N VAL A 102 -7.11 5.56 -18.35
CA VAL A 102 -5.78 4.94 -18.25
C VAL A 102 -5.22 5.07 -16.83
N TYR A 103 -5.37 6.24 -16.21
CA TYR A 103 -5.00 6.45 -14.81
C TYR A 103 -5.82 5.55 -13.85
N GLY A 104 -7.13 5.43 -14.06
CA GLY A 104 -8.01 4.56 -13.27
C GLY A 104 -7.63 3.09 -13.39
N LEU A 105 -7.41 2.61 -14.62
CA LEU A 105 -6.97 1.25 -14.92
C LEU A 105 -5.61 0.94 -14.28
N ALA A 106 -4.63 1.83 -14.40
CA ALA A 106 -3.30 1.62 -13.85
C ALA A 106 -3.33 1.51 -12.31
N ASN A 107 -4.12 2.38 -11.66
CA ASN A 107 -4.30 2.35 -10.22
C ASN A 107 -5.07 1.11 -9.75
N TRP A 108 -6.11 0.72 -10.47
CA TRP A 108 -6.86 -0.51 -10.20
C TRP A 108 -5.97 -1.74 -10.34
N SER A 109 -5.20 -1.82 -11.43
CA SER A 109 -4.25 -2.91 -11.66
C SER A 109 -3.22 -2.97 -10.53
N PHE A 110 -2.57 -1.86 -10.17
CA PHE A 110 -1.60 -1.86 -9.07
C PHE A 110 -2.23 -2.36 -7.76
N GLN A 111 -3.43 -1.89 -7.41
CA GLN A 111 -4.13 -2.34 -6.20
C GLN A 111 -4.49 -3.82 -6.25
N HIS A 112 -5.17 -4.27 -7.30
CA HIS A 112 -5.70 -5.64 -7.34
C HIS A 112 -4.61 -6.66 -7.66
N THR A 113 -3.81 -6.44 -8.70
CA THR A 113 -2.85 -7.45 -9.17
C THR A 113 -1.56 -7.48 -8.37
N SER A 114 -1.10 -6.33 -7.85
CA SER A 114 0.17 -6.27 -7.12
C SER A 114 0.00 -6.31 -5.60
N ILE A 115 -1.12 -5.82 -5.06
CA ILE A 115 -1.36 -5.78 -3.61
C ILE A 115 -2.32 -6.89 -3.20
N SER A 116 -3.59 -6.85 -3.62
CA SER A 116 -4.62 -7.78 -3.13
C SER A 116 -4.29 -9.25 -3.40
N VAL A 117 -3.91 -9.62 -4.62
CA VAL A 117 -3.55 -11.02 -4.94
C VAL A 117 -2.34 -11.51 -4.11
N THR A 118 -1.34 -10.65 -3.89
CA THR A 118 -0.17 -11.01 -3.09
C THR A 118 -0.51 -11.09 -1.60
N GLN A 119 -1.36 -10.20 -1.10
CA GLN A 119 -1.88 -10.22 0.26
C GLN A 119 -2.70 -11.48 0.52
N GLU A 120 -3.63 -11.83 -0.37
CA GLU A 120 -4.41 -13.08 -0.29
C GLU A 120 -3.50 -14.31 -0.25
N LYS A 121 -2.42 -14.31 -1.03
CA LYS A 121 -1.43 -15.39 -0.98
C LYS A 121 -0.73 -15.48 0.37
N ILE A 122 -0.23 -14.36 0.92
CA ILE A 122 0.40 -14.32 2.25
C ILE A 122 -0.58 -14.83 3.31
N ILE A 123 -1.82 -14.35 3.29
CA ILE A 123 -2.87 -14.76 4.22
C ILE A 123 -3.15 -16.27 4.07
N SER A 124 -3.33 -16.76 2.85
CA SER A 124 -3.62 -18.18 2.58
C SER A 124 -2.50 -19.13 3.03
N ASP A 125 -1.24 -18.69 2.96
CA ASP A 125 -0.07 -19.49 3.33
C ASP A 125 0.25 -19.42 4.84
N ALA A 126 -0.26 -18.40 5.54
CA ALA A 126 0.01 -18.13 6.94
C ALA A 126 -0.56 -19.19 7.89
N ARG A 127 0.18 -19.46 8.96
CA ARG A 127 -0.13 -20.49 9.96
C ARG A 127 -0.13 -19.90 11.37
N GLY A 128 -1.23 -20.11 12.09
CA GLY A 128 -1.40 -19.71 13.48
C GLY A 128 -2.08 -20.82 14.30
N GLY A 129 -2.74 -20.44 15.38
CA GLY A 129 -3.64 -21.32 16.14
C GLY A 129 -2.95 -22.17 17.21
N LYS A 130 -1.62 -22.10 17.35
CA LYS A 130 -0.88 -22.81 18.40
C LYS A 130 -0.74 -21.93 19.63
N LEU A 131 -0.87 -22.52 20.82
CA LEU A 131 -0.56 -21.82 22.07
C LEU A 131 0.93 -21.48 22.14
N LEU A 132 1.24 -20.23 22.48
CA LEU A 132 2.59 -19.74 22.65
C LEU A 132 3.22 -20.36 23.92
N THR A 133 4.38 -20.97 23.74
CA THR A 133 5.26 -21.37 24.84
C THR A 133 6.54 -20.55 24.73
N ILE A 134 6.92 -19.84 25.80
CA ILE A 134 8.15 -19.05 25.85
C ILE A 134 9.33 -20.00 26.16
N PRO A 135 10.32 -20.16 25.28
CA PRO A 135 11.47 -21.01 25.55
C PRO A 135 12.34 -20.45 26.69
N GLU A 136 12.77 -21.32 27.60
CA GLU A 136 13.66 -20.94 28.71
C GLU A 136 15.02 -20.42 28.25
N THR A 137 15.46 -20.85 27.07
CA THR A 137 16.75 -20.52 26.46
C THR A 137 16.83 -19.09 25.91
N LEU A 138 15.73 -18.34 25.89
CA LEU A 138 15.74 -16.95 25.44
C LEU A 138 16.48 -16.05 26.44
N PRO A 139 17.20 -15.01 25.96
CA PRO A 139 17.78 -13.98 26.82
C PRO A 139 16.74 -13.32 27.73
N ALA A 140 17.18 -12.84 28.90
CA ALA A 140 16.29 -12.31 29.92
C ALA A 140 15.42 -11.15 29.43
N SER A 141 16.02 -10.21 28.70
CA SER A 141 15.33 -9.04 28.12
C SER A 141 14.27 -9.43 27.07
N VAL A 142 14.53 -10.45 26.25
CA VAL A 142 13.54 -10.98 25.30
C VAL A 142 12.37 -11.63 26.06
N LYS A 143 12.65 -12.42 27.11
CA LYS A 143 11.58 -13.01 27.94
C LYS A 143 10.72 -11.93 28.60
N GLN A 144 11.36 -10.89 29.15
CA GLN A 144 10.66 -9.76 29.74
C GLN A 144 9.80 -9.03 28.70
N TRP A 145 10.30 -8.85 27.48
CA TRP A 145 9.52 -8.26 26.39
C TRP A 145 8.26 -9.06 26.05
N LEU A 146 8.34 -10.39 25.95
CA LEU A 146 7.16 -11.23 25.65
C LEU A 146 6.14 -11.22 26.79
N VAL A 147 6.60 -11.15 28.05
CA VAL A 147 5.72 -11.00 29.22
C VAL A 147 5.09 -9.60 29.23
N PHE A 148 5.88 -8.55 28.99
CA PHE A 148 5.41 -7.17 28.91
C PHE A 148 4.36 -6.99 27.80
N SER A 149 4.58 -7.61 26.65
CA SER A 149 3.65 -7.58 25.50
C SER A 149 2.33 -8.31 25.80
N ASN A 150 2.22 -8.97 26.95
CA ASN A 150 1.06 -9.73 27.40
C ASN A 150 0.64 -10.87 26.44
N ILE A 151 1.64 -11.56 25.86
CA ILE A 151 1.39 -12.65 24.90
C ILE A 151 1.62 -14.05 25.45
N ALA A 152 2.15 -14.18 26.67
CA ALA A 152 2.41 -15.48 27.29
C ALA A 152 1.11 -16.31 27.41
N GLY A 153 1.11 -17.53 26.87
CA GLY A 153 -0.06 -18.42 26.90
C GLY A 153 -1.20 -18.04 25.95
N THR A 154 -1.02 -17.02 25.10
CA THR A 154 -1.96 -16.67 24.03
C THR A 154 -1.80 -17.58 22.82
N VAL A 155 -2.78 -17.58 21.93
CA VAL A 155 -2.69 -18.25 20.63
C VAL A 155 -1.83 -17.41 19.68
N VAL A 156 -0.88 -18.03 18.98
CA VAL A 156 -0.09 -17.38 17.93
C VAL A 156 -1.02 -17.03 16.76
N PRO A 157 -1.16 -15.76 16.37
CA PRO A 157 -1.96 -15.39 15.22
C PRO A 157 -1.32 -15.93 13.93
N ALA A 158 -2.14 -16.23 12.93
CA ALA A 158 -1.65 -16.54 11.59
C ALA A 158 -1.13 -15.26 10.92
N THR A 159 -1.92 -14.20 10.96
CA THR A 159 -1.57 -12.89 10.39
C THR A 159 -1.75 -11.76 11.39
N VAL A 160 -0.97 -10.70 11.17
CA VAL A 160 -1.10 -9.43 11.88
C VAL A 160 -1.28 -8.34 10.84
N GLU A 161 -2.39 -7.62 10.90
CA GLU A 161 -2.65 -6.48 10.03
C GLU A 161 -2.41 -5.19 10.82
N VAL A 162 -1.70 -4.24 10.21
CA VAL A 162 -1.27 -3.00 10.86
C VAL A 162 -1.57 -1.84 9.92
N ASP A 163 -2.39 -0.91 10.39
CA ASP A 163 -2.62 0.37 9.72
C ASP A 163 -1.69 1.43 10.32
N GLN A 164 -1.05 2.21 9.45
CA GLN A 164 -0.07 3.21 9.84
C GLN A 164 -0.36 4.54 9.16
N ALA A 165 -0.05 5.63 9.86
CA ALA A 165 -0.02 6.97 9.31
C ALA A 165 1.24 7.68 9.76
N GLY A 166 1.69 8.67 9.00
CA GLY A 166 2.86 9.43 9.39
C GLY A 166 3.40 10.31 8.29
N GLN A 167 4.71 10.51 8.32
CA GLN A 167 5.41 11.34 7.35
C GLN A 167 6.72 10.66 6.93
N MET A 168 7.09 10.86 5.67
CA MET A 168 8.36 10.38 5.13
C MET A 168 9.03 11.40 4.21
N LYS A 169 10.36 11.31 4.10
CA LYS A 169 11.19 12.08 3.16
C LYS A 169 11.74 11.15 2.09
N ILE A 170 11.75 11.63 0.85
CA ILE A 170 12.31 10.91 -0.31
C ILE A 170 13.81 11.17 -0.45
N SER A 171 14.31 12.31 0.04
CA SER A 171 15.72 12.68 0.01
C SER A 171 16.14 13.44 1.27
N GLU A 172 17.44 13.52 1.54
CA GLU A 172 18.02 14.23 2.70
C GLU A 172 17.56 15.69 2.80
N SER A 173 17.45 16.37 1.66
CA SER A 173 17.01 17.77 1.55
C SER A 173 15.52 17.94 1.23
N GLY A 174 14.76 16.84 1.13
CA GLY A 174 13.35 16.86 0.75
C GLY A 174 12.41 17.28 1.89
N ASP A 175 11.23 17.75 1.51
CA ASP A 175 10.15 18.05 2.44
C ASP A 175 9.50 16.76 2.98
N TRP A 176 8.93 16.86 4.18
CA TRP A 176 8.10 15.80 4.74
C TRP A 176 6.80 15.64 3.94
N MET A 177 6.52 14.41 3.53
CA MET A 177 5.30 14.03 2.82
C MET A 177 4.46 13.15 3.73
N PRO A 178 3.16 13.44 3.91
CA PRO A 178 2.30 12.56 4.69
C PRO A 178 2.15 11.22 3.96
N PHE A 179 1.99 10.14 4.72
CA PHE A 179 1.63 8.85 4.17
C PHE A 179 0.57 8.15 5.03
N SER A 180 -0.14 7.24 4.39
CA SER A 180 -0.98 6.23 5.03
C SER A 180 -0.67 4.87 4.42
N SER A 181 -0.65 3.83 5.23
CA SER A 181 -0.34 2.48 4.76
C SER A 181 -1.10 1.40 5.49
N HIS A 182 -1.25 0.28 4.80
CA HIS A 182 -1.76 -0.98 5.34
C HIS A 182 -0.70 -2.06 5.13
N GLN A 183 -0.39 -2.79 6.20
CA GLN A 183 0.58 -3.86 6.21
C GLN A 183 -0.04 -5.16 6.71
N VAL A 184 0.19 -6.25 5.99
CA VAL A 184 -0.18 -7.60 6.44
C VAL A 184 1.09 -8.40 6.64
N PHE A 185 1.28 -8.91 7.85
CA PHE A 185 2.34 -9.83 8.21
C PHE A 185 1.83 -11.26 8.27
N SER A 186 2.69 -12.21 7.91
CA SER A 186 2.59 -13.62 8.29
C SER A 186 3.75 -13.95 9.24
N ILE A 187 3.45 -14.66 10.33
CA ILE A 187 4.47 -15.13 11.27
C ILE A 187 5.15 -16.39 10.73
N GLU A 188 4.38 -17.38 10.30
CA GLU A 188 4.90 -18.65 9.80
C GLU A 188 4.15 -19.06 8.52
N PRO A 189 4.79 -19.02 7.34
CA PRO A 189 6.16 -18.58 7.09
C PRO A 189 6.34 -17.07 7.31
N PRO A 190 7.56 -16.58 7.63
CA PRO A 190 7.81 -15.16 7.83
C PRO A 190 7.63 -14.39 6.52
N GLY A 191 6.83 -13.33 6.57
CA GLY A 191 6.58 -12.50 5.41
C GLY A 191 5.75 -11.27 5.74
N PHE A 192 5.76 -10.29 4.84
CA PHE A 192 4.84 -9.18 4.89
C PHE A 192 4.56 -8.62 3.50
N ILE A 193 3.41 -7.98 3.35
CA ILE A 193 3.15 -7.02 2.29
C ILE A 193 2.75 -5.69 2.91
N TRP A 194 3.44 -4.63 2.51
CA TRP A 194 3.17 -3.26 2.92
C TRP A 194 2.72 -2.48 1.69
N SER A 195 1.60 -1.79 1.80
CA SER A 195 1.06 -0.93 0.74
C SER A 195 0.84 0.47 1.28
N ALA A 196 1.25 1.49 0.51
CA ALA A 196 1.17 2.87 0.99
C ALA A 196 0.82 3.88 -0.10
N ASP A 197 0.04 4.88 0.29
CA ASP A 197 -0.12 6.12 -0.46
C ASP A 197 0.69 7.22 0.23
N VAL A 198 1.60 7.84 -0.52
CA VAL A 198 2.52 8.87 -0.02
C VAL A 198 2.27 10.16 -0.79
N GLY A 199 2.23 11.28 -0.07
CA GLY A 199 2.14 12.62 -0.64
C GLY A 199 0.77 13.24 -0.61
N ASN A 200 0.52 14.14 -1.56
CA ASN A 200 -0.66 15.01 -1.59
C ASN A 200 -1.31 15.02 -2.98
N SER A 201 -2.25 15.93 -3.21
CA SER A 201 -2.97 16.02 -4.49
C SER A 201 -2.11 16.44 -5.69
N LEU A 202 -0.92 17.02 -5.46
CA LEU A 202 0.01 17.49 -6.49
C LEU A 202 1.15 16.51 -6.78
N MET A 203 1.55 15.70 -5.80
CA MET A 203 2.55 14.65 -5.97
C MET A 203 2.16 13.47 -5.10
N ASN A 204 1.84 12.35 -5.75
CA ASN A 204 1.43 11.14 -5.07
C ASN A 204 2.23 9.94 -5.58
N PHE A 205 2.69 9.14 -4.64
CA PHE A 205 3.35 7.87 -4.89
C PHE A 205 2.53 6.75 -4.27
N ARG A 206 2.56 5.60 -4.94
CA ARG A 206 2.05 4.34 -4.41
C ARG A 206 3.19 3.38 -4.24
N GLY A 207 3.40 2.95 -3.01
CA GLY A 207 4.44 2.00 -2.64
C GLY A 207 3.86 0.63 -2.38
N ARG A 208 4.61 -0.40 -2.80
CA ARG A 208 4.50 -1.76 -2.32
C ARG A 208 5.88 -2.21 -1.86
N ASP A 209 5.97 -2.74 -0.66
CA ASP A 209 7.16 -3.46 -0.18
C ASP A 209 6.72 -4.86 0.27
N LEU A 210 7.46 -5.87 -0.14
CA LEU A 210 7.09 -7.27 -0.02
C LEU A 210 8.29 -8.06 0.49
N PHE A 211 8.05 -8.90 1.49
CA PHE A 211 8.95 -9.99 1.86
C PHE A 211 8.15 -11.30 1.86
N SER A 212 8.53 -12.26 1.02
CA SER A 212 7.83 -13.55 0.93
C SER A 212 8.75 -14.63 0.40
N GLY A 213 8.78 -15.79 1.06
CA GLY A 213 9.58 -16.93 0.60
C GLY A 213 11.09 -16.72 0.65
N GLY A 214 11.56 -15.68 1.36
CA GLY A 214 12.96 -15.25 1.37
C GLY A 214 13.28 -14.14 0.38
N ASP A 215 12.36 -13.79 -0.52
CA ASP A 215 12.56 -12.73 -1.51
C ASP A 215 11.96 -11.40 -1.06
N GLY A 216 12.70 -10.33 -1.33
CA GLY A 216 12.31 -8.94 -1.11
C GLY A 216 12.00 -8.24 -2.43
N GLU A 217 10.90 -7.50 -2.48
CA GLU A 217 10.55 -6.66 -3.63
C GLU A 217 9.97 -5.32 -3.19
N MET A 218 10.61 -4.24 -3.63
CA MET A 218 10.09 -2.88 -3.48
C MET A 218 9.67 -2.32 -4.82
N LEU A 219 8.42 -1.88 -4.93
CA LEU A 219 7.86 -1.25 -6.12
C LEU A 219 7.15 0.06 -5.75
N ILE A 220 7.71 1.18 -6.19
CA ILE A 220 7.13 2.51 -6.00
C ILE A 220 6.74 3.07 -7.36
N LYS A 221 5.49 3.49 -7.51
CA LYS A 221 4.98 4.13 -8.73
C LYS A 221 4.54 5.56 -8.48
N VAL A 222 4.95 6.47 -9.35
CA VAL A 222 4.41 7.84 -9.40
C VAL A 222 3.00 7.76 -9.96
N TYR A 223 2.02 8.32 -9.23
CA TYR A 223 0.60 8.30 -9.59
C TYR A 223 0.01 6.90 -9.83
N GLY A 224 0.68 5.85 -9.33
CA GLY A 224 0.31 4.45 -9.61
C GLY A 224 0.60 3.96 -11.03
N ILE A 225 1.22 4.79 -11.88
CA ILE A 225 1.47 4.47 -13.30
C ILE A 225 2.94 4.13 -13.55
N TYR A 226 3.83 5.11 -13.33
CA TYR A 226 5.22 5.02 -13.77
C TYR A 226 6.10 4.49 -12.63
N PRO A 227 6.86 3.40 -12.83
CA PRO A 227 7.77 2.91 -11.79
C PRO A 227 8.87 3.95 -11.57
N ALA A 228 8.93 4.46 -10.34
CA ALA A 228 10.04 5.29 -9.85
C ALA A 228 11.13 4.42 -9.21
N VAL A 229 10.70 3.37 -8.51
CA VAL A 229 11.60 2.39 -7.89
C VAL A 229 11.05 1.00 -8.19
N HIS A 230 11.93 0.11 -8.64
CA HIS A 230 11.68 -1.32 -8.69
C HIS A 230 12.98 -2.03 -8.32
N ALA A 231 13.04 -2.53 -7.10
CA ALA A 231 14.26 -3.11 -6.54
C ALA A 231 13.99 -4.53 -6.02
N THR A 232 14.84 -5.44 -6.47
CA THR A 232 14.81 -6.89 -6.22
C THR A 232 16.24 -7.42 -6.08
N GLY A 233 16.38 -8.72 -5.76
CA GLY A 233 17.66 -9.42 -5.68
C GLY A 233 18.26 -9.41 -4.26
N ASP A 234 19.42 -10.05 -4.10
CA ASP A 234 20.00 -10.43 -2.80
C ASP A 234 20.11 -9.26 -1.80
N GLN A 235 20.48 -8.08 -2.27
CA GLN A 235 20.57 -6.87 -1.43
C GLN A 235 19.20 -6.45 -0.89
N MET A 236 18.15 -6.55 -1.73
CA MET A 236 16.78 -6.26 -1.33
C MET A 236 16.22 -7.35 -0.42
N ASN A 237 16.52 -8.62 -0.70
CA ASN A 237 16.15 -9.76 0.13
C ASN A 237 16.67 -9.57 1.56
N GLN A 238 17.96 -9.25 1.72
CA GLN A 238 18.52 -8.94 3.04
C GLN A 238 17.90 -7.68 3.67
N ALA A 239 17.73 -6.60 2.90
CA ALA A 239 17.21 -5.34 3.42
C ALA A 239 15.76 -5.45 3.92
N THR A 240 14.93 -6.28 3.26
CA THR A 240 13.55 -6.55 3.66
C THR A 240 13.48 -7.56 4.82
N ALA A 241 14.37 -8.55 4.87
CA ALA A 241 14.50 -9.44 6.02
C ALA A 241 14.90 -8.69 7.31
N ILE A 242 15.85 -7.75 7.23
CA ILE A 242 16.21 -6.87 8.36
C ILE A 242 15.04 -5.97 8.75
N ARG A 243 14.27 -5.47 7.77
CA ARG A 243 13.06 -4.69 8.04
C ARG A 243 12.03 -5.54 8.81
N PHE A 244 11.69 -6.74 8.32
CA PHE A 244 10.81 -7.67 9.03
C PHE A 244 11.31 -7.93 10.44
N LEU A 245 12.61 -8.20 10.60
CA LEU A 245 13.22 -8.43 11.91
C LEU A 245 13.07 -7.22 12.84
N SER A 246 13.16 -5.98 12.36
CA SER A 246 12.95 -4.79 13.19
C SER A 246 11.48 -4.57 13.56
N GLU A 247 10.57 -4.98 12.69
CA GLU A 247 9.13 -4.76 12.85
C GLU A 247 8.47 -5.81 13.75
N ILE A 248 9.18 -6.87 14.17
CA ILE A 248 8.65 -7.87 15.13
C ILE A 248 8.16 -7.29 16.45
N ILE A 249 8.51 -6.04 16.75
CA ILE A 249 7.96 -5.24 17.86
C ILE A 249 6.42 -5.11 17.79
N TRP A 250 5.82 -5.23 16.61
CA TRP A 250 4.36 -5.24 16.40
C TRP A 250 3.75 -6.64 16.34
N LEU A 251 4.58 -7.69 16.27
CA LEU A 251 4.21 -9.09 16.20
C LEU A 251 5.11 -9.94 17.11
N PRO A 252 5.08 -9.71 18.44
CA PRO A 252 6.06 -10.26 19.38
C PRO A 252 6.15 -11.80 19.38
N TRP A 253 5.12 -12.52 18.93
CA TRP A 253 5.18 -13.99 18.74
C TRP A 253 6.24 -14.44 17.73
N ALA A 254 6.65 -13.59 16.78
CA ALA A 254 7.73 -13.91 15.85
C ALA A 254 9.08 -14.16 16.56
N ALA A 255 9.27 -13.58 17.76
CA ALA A 255 10.50 -13.68 18.53
C ALA A 255 10.85 -15.10 18.99
N VAL A 256 9.86 -16.01 19.04
CA VAL A 256 10.08 -17.41 19.46
C VAL A 256 10.21 -18.38 18.29
N GLN A 257 10.10 -17.90 17.05
CA GLN A 257 10.15 -18.76 15.88
C GLN A 257 11.59 -19.20 15.57
N ASN A 258 11.73 -20.41 15.01
CA ASN A 258 13.04 -21.03 14.76
C ASN A 258 13.89 -20.26 13.73
N TYR A 259 13.28 -19.37 12.94
CA TYR A 259 13.99 -18.52 12.00
C TYR A 259 14.63 -17.29 12.66
N ILE A 260 14.43 -17.06 13.97
CA ILE A 260 15.12 -16.06 14.77
C ILE A 260 15.95 -16.76 15.84
N SER A 261 17.23 -16.40 15.94
CA SER A 261 18.10 -16.77 17.05
C SER A 261 18.61 -15.53 17.77
N TRP A 262 18.87 -15.67 19.07
CA TRP A 262 19.19 -14.57 19.96
C TRP A 262 20.56 -14.79 20.64
N GLU A 263 21.37 -13.75 20.68
CA GLU A 263 22.68 -13.72 21.32
C GLU A 263 22.73 -12.51 22.26
N GLU A 264 22.83 -12.76 23.56
CA GLU A 264 22.92 -11.71 24.58
C GLU A 264 24.26 -10.98 24.47
N ILE A 265 24.22 -9.65 24.40
CA ILE A 265 25.42 -8.79 24.39
C ILE A 265 25.65 -8.26 25.81
N ASP A 266 24.60 -7.72 26.41
CA ASP A 266 24.53 -7.27 27.80
C ASP A 266 23.06 -7.29 28.29
N ASP A 267 22.83 -6.82 29.52
CA ASP A 267 21.51 -6.85 30.17
C ASP A 267 20.39 -6.16 29.36
N GLN A 268 20.73 -5.19 28.51
CA GLN A 268 19.77 -4.39 27.74
C GLN A 268 19.92 -4.57 26.23
N LYS A 269 21.01 -5.18 25.75
CA LYS A 269 21.28 -5.36 24.32
C LYS A 269 21.33 -6.82 23.94
N VAL A 270 20.52 -7.17 22.93
CA VAL A 270 20.48 -8.52 22.38
C VAL A 270 20.57 -8.44 20.88
N LYS A 271 21.46 -9.25 20.31
CA LYS A 271 21.53 -9.45 18.87
C LYS A 271 20.49 -10.47 18.46
N ALA A 272 19.65 -10.09 17.51
CA ALA A 272 18.71 -10.98 16.84
C ALA A 272 19.25 -11.33 15.45
N SER A 273 19.33 -12.61 15.13
CA SER A 273 19.73 -13.09 13.80
C SER A 273 18.55 -13.79 13.14
N PHE A 274 18.15 -13.30 11.98
CA PHE A 274 17.10 -13.85 11.14
C PHE A 274 17.69 -14.71 10.03
N HIS A 275 17.10 -15.88 9.78
CA HIS A 275 17.45 -16.73 8.65
C HIS A 275 16.23 -17.49 8.12
N TRP A 276 15.94 -17.31 6.83
CA TRP A 276 14.87 -18.01 6.13
C TRP A 276 15.29 -18.30 4.69
N ASN A 277 15.28 -19.59 4.32
CA ASN A 277 15.86 -20.06 3.05
C ASN A 277 17.30 -19.54 2.89
N ASP A 278 17.63 -18.92 1.75
CA ASP A 278 18.96 -18.37 1.49
C ASP A 278 19.15 -16.94 2.01
N THR A 279 18.11 -16.34 2.60
CA THR A 279 18.10 -14.95 3.04
C THR A 279 18.32 -14.85 4.55
N GLY A 280 19.18 -13.92 4.97
CA GLY A 280 19.44 -13.69 6.38
C GLY A 280 19.97 -12.29 6.65
N GLY A 281 19.93 -11.93 7.92
CA GLY A 281 20.40 -10.65 8.43
C GLY A 281 20.38 -10.65 9.95
N PHE A 282 20.99 -9.66 10.57
CA PHE A 282 20.93 -9.50 12.01
C PHE A 282 20.86 -8.02 12.38
N GLY A 283 20.37 -7.76 13.58
CA GLY A 283 20.35 -6.45 14.20
C GLY A 283 20.44 -6.56 15.71
N ILE A 284 20.59 -5.42 16.37
CA ILE A 284 20.68 -5.32 17.82
C ILE A 284 19.42 -4.62 18.32
N PHE A 285 18.69 -5.30 19.18
CA PHE A 285 17.63 -4.69 19.98
C PHE A 285 18.23 -4.11 21.25
N THR A 286 17.82 -2.89 21.60
CA THR A 286 18.02 -2.32 22.92
C THR A 286 16.68 -2.28 23.65
N PHE A 287 16.67 -2.79 24.87
CA PHE A 287 15.53 -2.84 25.78
C PHE A 287 15.75 -1.87 26.93
N ASP A 288 14.66 -1.30 27.45
CA ASP A 288 14.73 -0.55 28.71
C ASP A 288 14.58 -1.46 29.93
N GLU A 289 14.61 -0.85 31.13
CA GLU A 289 14.51 -1.57 32.42
C GLU A 289 13.19 -2.33 32.62
N MET A 290 12.15 -2.03 31.83
CA MET A 290 10.87 -2.75 31.86
C MET A 290 10.81 -3.87 30.81
N GLY A 291 11.90 -4.11 30.08
CA GLY A 291 11.96 -5.09 29.00
C GLY A 291 11.27 -4.63 27.71
N ARG A 292 11.08 -3.33 27.51
CA ARG A 292 10.44 -2.80 26.30
C ARG A 292 11.49 -2.50 25.23
N PRO A 293 11.31 -2.95 23.98
CA PRO A 293 12.12 -2.47 22.86
C PRO A 293 12.07 -0.94 22.76
N VAL A 294 13.22 -0.29 22.78
CA VAL A 294 13.35 1.17 22.61
C VAL A 294 14.19 1.55 21.39
N LYS A 295 15.00 0.62 20.88
CA LYS A 295 15.80 0.83 19.68
C LYS A 295 16.09 -0.49 18.96
N PHE A 296 16.15 -0.43 17.63
CA PHE A 296 16.75 -1.47 16.79
C PHE A 296 17.80 -0.85 15.88
N GLU A 297 18.94 -1.51 15.71
CA GLU A 297 20.00 -1.07 14.79
C GLU A 297 20.61 -2.24 14.00
N ALA A 298 20.88 -2.02 12.71
CA ALA A 298 21.49 -3.02 11.85
C ALA A 298 22.30 -2.38 10.71
N LYS A 299 23.22 -3.15 10.13
CA LYS A 299 23.80 -2.82 8.82
C LYS A 299 22.82 -3.24 7.73
N ARG A 300 22.33 -2.28 6.94
CA ARG A 300 21.31 -2.52 5.91
C ARG A 300 21.75 -1.89 4.59
N TYR A 301 21.43 -2.55 3.47
CA TYR A 301 21.70 -2.00 2.15
C TYR A 301 20.86 -0.74 1.92
N TYR A 302 21.56 0.36 1.66
CA TYR A 302 21.01 1.65 1.28
C TYR A 302 21.30 1.87 -0.21
N GLN A 303 20.25 2.06 -1.02
CA GLN A 303 20.42 2.27 -2.46
C GLN A 303 20.75 3.73 -2.77
N ARG A 304 21.80 3.93 -3.58
CA ARG A 304 22.25 5.23 -4.09
C ARG A 304 22.45 5.15 -5.60
N ASP A 305 22.52 6.30 -6.26
CA ASP A 305 22.80 6.39 -7.70
C ASP A 305 24.14 5.73 -8.10
N GLN A 306 25.13 5.73 -7.21
CA GLN A 306 26.46 5.13 -7.45
C GLN A 306 26.54 3.64 -7.08
N GLY A 307 25.43 3.03 -6.67
CA GLY A 307 25.36 1.66 -6.16
C GLY A 307 25.01 1.59 -4.68
N ALA A 308 24.60 0.41 -4.22
CA ALA A 308 24.19 0.21 -2.84
C ALA A 308 25.39 0.16 -1.88
N SER A 309 25.25 0.76 -0.69
CA SER A 309 26.20 0.70 0.42
C SER A 309 25.56 0.07 1.66
N LEU A 310 26.37 -0.49 2.56
CA LEU A 310 25.90 -0.97 3.86
C LEU A 310 26.01 0.15 4.90
N GLU A 311 24.88 0.76 5.23
CA GLU A 311 24.80 1.86 6.17
C GLU A 311 24.19 1.40 7.51
N ASN A 312 24.46 2.15 8.58
CA ASN A 312 23.74 1.93 9.83
C ASN A 312 22.30 2.41 9.65
N TRP A 313 21.37 1.49 9.89
CA TRP A 313 19.94 1.74 9.86
C TRP A 313 19.40 1.63 11.27
N VAL A 314 18.72 2.67 11.73
CA VAL A 314 18.30 2.84 13.12
C VAL A 314 16.79 3.03 13.17
N VAL A 315 16.13 2.29 14.04
CA VAL A 315 14.74 2.45 14.40
C VAL A 315 14.67 2.86 15.86
N ASP A 316 14.23 4.09 16.14
CA ASP A 316 13.96 4.57 17.48
C ASP A 316 12.47 4.34 17.79
N ILE A 317 12.19 3.68 18.91
CA ILE A 317 10.85 3.28 19.33
C ILE A 317 10.47 4.13 20.54
N ASP A 318 9.33 4.83 20.48
CA ASP A 318 8.92 5.71 21.57
C ASP A 318 8.46 4.88 22.80
N PRO A 319 9.20 4.90 23.93
CA PRO A 319 8.85 4.15 25.12
C PRO A 319 7.53 4.61 25.76
N GLN A 320 7.01 5.77 25.39
CA GLN A 320 5.74 6.30 25.89
C GLN A 320 4.55 5.99 24.97
N SER A 321 4.76 5.26 23.88
CA SER A 321 3.75 4.97 22.85
C SER A 321 3.11 3.59 22.97
N TYR A 322 3.38 2.84 24.04
CA TYR A 322 2.85 1.48 24.17
C TYR A 322 1.35 1.49 24.44
N GLU A 323 0.59 0.83 23.58
CA GLU A 323 -0.87 0.70 23.66
C GLU A 323 -1.30 -0.76 23.49
N ALA A 324 -2.49 -1.08 24.02
CA ALA A 324 -3.04 -2.42 23.98
C ALA A 324 -4.02 -2.58 22.81
N PHE A 325 -3.72 -3.49 21.90
CA PHE A 325 -4.62 -3.91 20.82
C PHE A 325 -5.06 -5.34 21.09
N SER A 326 -6.35 -5.58 21.25
CA SER A 326 -6.88 -6.90 21.65
C SER A 326 -6.15 -7.52 22.87
N GLY A 327 -5.69 -6.67 23.80
CA GLY A 327 -4.95 -7.09 25.01
C GLY A 327 -3.44 -7.26 24.83
N VAL A 328 -2.90 -7.06 23.63
CA VAL A 328 -1.48 -7.19 23.30
C VAL A 328 -0.82 -5.82 23.32
N LEU A 329 0.24 -5.65 24.12
CA LEU A 329 0.94 -4.38 24.27
C LEU A 329 2.07 -4.25 23.24
N ILE A 330 1.98 -3.23 22.38
CA ILE A 330 2.96 -2.93 21.32
C ILE A 330 3.21 -1.42 21.24
N PRO A 331 4.37 -0.97 20.74
CA PRO A 331 4.64 0.46 20.56
C PRO A 331 3.87 1.01 19.36
N THR A 332 3.22 2.17 19.53
CA THR A 332 2.50 2.83 18.43
C THR A 332 3.34 3.84 17.68
N ARG A 333 4.43 4.38 18.23
CA ARG A 333 5.25 5.39 17.54
C ARG A 333 6.69 4.94 17.36
N ALA A 334 7.20 5.12 16.16
CA ALA A 334 8.58 4.86 15.80
C ALA A 334 9.11 5.88 14.79
N SER A 335 10.42 6.06 14.77
CA SER A 335 11.11 6.85 13.76
C SER A 335 12.29 6.07 13.19
N VAL A 336 12.54 6.24 11.89
CA VAL A 336 13.59 5.50 11.19
C VAL A 336 14.59 6.47 10.58
N SER A 337 15.86 6.17 10.80
CA SER A 337 16.97 7.01 10.40
C SER A 337 18.09 6.18 9.75
N TRP A 338 18.82 6.83 8.85
CA TRP A 338 20.10 6.33 8.34
C TRP A 338 21.23 7.13 8.96
N GLU A 339 22.29 6.48 9.46
CA GLU A 339 23.54 7.18 9.77
C GLU A 339 24.42 7.15 8.52
N LEU A 340 24.51 8.31 7.85
CA LEU A 340 25.28 8.51 6.63
C LEU A 340 26.54 9.33 6.94
N GLU A 341 27.48 9.40 5.99
CA GLU A 341 28.64 10.30 6.10
C GLU A 341 28.23 11.77 6.27
N SER A 342 27.09 12.17 5.70
CA SER A 342 26.50 13.51 5.84
C SER A 342 25.88 13.77 7.22
N GLY A 343 25.67 12.72 8.02
CA GLY A 343 25.04 12.76 9.33
C GLY A 343 23.83 11.84 9.45
N LEU A 344 23.11 11.98 10.57
CA LEU A 344 21.89 11.23 10.83
C LEU A 344 20.74 11.81 9.99
N TRP A 345 20.20 10.99 9.08
CA TRP A 345 19.06 11.33 8.27
C TRP A 345 17.81 10.58 8.74
N ASN A 346 16.96 11.29 9.50
CA ASN A 346 15.62 10.81 9.83
C ASN A 346 14.69 11.00 8.62
N TRP A 347 14.18 9.89 8.10
CA TRP A 347 13.43 9.85 6.84
C TRP A 347 12.02 9.32 6.99
N LEU A 348 11.68 8.68 8.12
CA LEU A 348 10.35 8.15 8.40
C LEU A 348 9.98 8.41 9.85
N GLN A 349 8.76 8.91 10.06
CA GLN A 349 8.10 9.02 11.35
C GLN A 349 6.71 8.42 11.18
N LEU A 350 6.38 7.42 11.99
CA LEU A 350 5.13 6.69 11.84
C LEU A 350 4.43 6.52 13.18
N GLU A 351 3.11 6.39 13.08
CA GLU A 351 2.21 6.02 14.15
C GLU A 351 1.32 4.86 13.69
N ILE A 352 1.15 3.85 14.55
CA ILE A 352 0.22 2.74 14.36
C ILE A 352 -1.16 3.23 14.75
N THR A 353 -2.12 3.13 13.83
CA THR A 353 -3.49 3.61 14.05
C THR A 353 -4.49 2.50 14.34
N ASP A 354 -4.22 1.29 13.86
CA ASP A 354 -5.03 0.11 14.15
C ASP A 354 -4.21 -1.16 13.98
N VAL A 355 -4.57 -2.22 14.71
CA VAL A 355 -3.94 -3.54 14.62
C VAL A 355 -4.97 -4.65 14.79
N VAL A 356 -4.95 -5.60 13.87
CA VAL A 356 -5.80 -6.80 13.90
C VAL A 356 -4.94 -8.05 13.94
N PHE A 357 -5.15 -8.89 14.96
CA PHE A 357 -4.53 -10.21 15.08
C PHE A 357 -5.53 -11.28 14.65
N GLN A 358 -5.20 -12.08 13.62
CA GLN A 358 -6.10 -13.11 13.11
C GLN A 358 -5.58 -14.51 13.44
N GLU A 359 -6.29 -15.27 14.25
CA GLU A 359 -5.89 -16.63 14.67
C GLU A 359 -6.19 -17.69 13.60
N ASN A 360 -7.29 -17.54 12.87
CA ASN A 360 -7.74 -18.47 11.84
C ASN A 360 -7.86 -17.75 10.50
N VAL A 361 -7.03 -18.17 9.54
CA VAL A 361 -7.36 -17.97 8.13
C VAL A 361 -8.26 -19.14 7.77
N GLU A 362 -9.58 -18.99 7.95
CA GLU A 362 -10.50 -19.96 7.34
C GLU A 362 -10.17 -20.00 5.85
N LYS A 363 -9.69 -21.15 5.37
CA LYS A 363 -9.58 -21.42 3.94
C LYS A 363 -10.99 -21.26 3.40
N LEU A 364 -11.27 -20.14 2.73
CA LEU A 364 -12.45 -19.99 1.91
C LEU A 364 -12.35 -21.11 0.85
N ASN A 365 -13.07 -22.20 1.10
CA ASN A 365 -13.19 -23.33 0.18
C ASN A 365 -13.98 -22.95 -1.07
#